data_AF-A0A5K0VW25-F1
#
_entry.id   AF-A0A5K0VW25-F1
#
_cell.length_a   1.000
_cell.length_b   1.000
_cell.length_c   1.000
_cell.angle_alpha   90.00
_cell.angle_beta   90.00
_cell.angle_gamma   90.00
#
_symmetry.space_group_name_H-M   'P 1'
#
loop_
_entity.id
_entity.type
_entity.pdbx_description
1 polymer ?
#
loop_
_entity_poly.entity_id
_entity_poly.type
_entity_poly.pdbx_seq_one_letter_code
_entity_poly.pdbx_strand_id
1 'polypeptide(L)'
;ATDPWIFLYVYLFLASYGQDMLDYIMEGGTLARWWNEQRMWMIKGVSSFLFGLVEFLLQHMGIFRSGFDITSKVADDQTAKRYRQGVFEFGVTSQMFFTISAAAVISLVALVVGAVRAMLQGGGDEMAVQLFISGFVVVNSWPVYEGMVLRSDGGRMPKRITLFAGLVGYAFFLMAELAKEN
;
A
#
# COMPACT_ATOMS: atom_id res chain seq x y z
N ALA A 1 -10.76 -6.17 -30.11
CA ALA A 1 -12.06 -5.74 -29.56
C ALA A 1 -11.98 -5.89 -28.05
N THR A 2 -12.26 -4.82 -27.30
CA THR A 2 -12.23 -4.84 -25.83
C THR A 2 -13.31 -5.77 -25.31
N ASP A 3 -12.95 -6.70 -24.42
CA ASP A 3 -13.87 -7.65 -23.83
C ASP A 3 -14.99 -6.89 -23.06
N PRO A 4 -16.28 -7.08 -23.39
CA PRO A 4 -17.40 -6.45 -22.68
C PRO A 4 -17.35 -6.65 -21.15
N TRP A 5 -16.76 -7.74 -20.67
CA TRP A 5 -16.63 -8.02 -19.24
C TRP A 5 -15.78 -6.99 -18.50
N ILE A 6 -14.82 -6.33 -19.17
CA ILE A 6 -13.99 -5.28 -18.57
C ILE A 6 -14.86 -4.12 -18.08
N PHE A 7 -15.86 -3.72 -18.86
CA PHE A 7 -16.79 -2.65 -18.46
C PHE A 7 -17.60 -3.04 -17.23
N LEU A 8 -18.01 -4.30 -17.12
CA LEU A 8 -18.71 -4.80 -15.93
C LEU A 8 -17.81 -4.71 -14.70
N TYR A 9 -16.55 -5.13 -14.79
CA TYR A 9 -15.61 -5.05 -13.66
C TYR A 9 -15.33 -3.62 -13.24
N VAL A 10 -15.11 -2.72 -14.20
CA VAL A 10 -14.92 -1.28 -13.91
C VAL A 10 -16.18 -0.69 -13.26
N TYR A 11 -17.36 -1.02 -13.77
CA TYR A 11 -18.62 -0.58 -13.19
C TYR A 11 -18.78 -1.08 -11.74
N LEU A 12 -18.57 -2.37 -11.50
CA LEU A 12 -18.68 -2.95 -10.16
C LEU A 12 -17.72 -2.29 -9.18
N PHE A 13 -16.47 -2.08 -9.59
CA PHE A 13 -15.47 -1.38 -8.78
C PHE A 13 -15.92 0.05 -8.44
N LEU A 14 -16.30 0.84 -9.44
CA LEU A 14 -16.73 2.23 -9.22
C LEU A 14 -18.02 2.32 -8.39
N ALA A 15 -18.98 1.44 -8.64
CA ALA A 15 -20.23 1.39 -7.91
C ALA A 15 -20.01 1.02 -6.44
N SER A 16 -19.22 -0.03 -6.15
CA SER A 16 -18.92 -0.41 -4.77
C SER A 16 -18.16 0.68 -4.02
N TYR A 17 -17.16 1.28 -4.68
CA TYR A 17 -16.32 2.29 -4.07
C TYR A 17 -17.07 3.61 -3.86
N GLY A 18 -17.93 3.97 -4.82
CA GLY A 18 -18.82 5.12 -4.72
C GLY A 18 -19.90 4.96 -3.67
N GLN A 19 -20.49 3.77 -3.55
CA GLN A 19 -21.48 3.49 -2.51
C GLN A 19 -20.85 3.56 -1.12
N ASP A 20 -19.71 2.91 -0.90
CA ASP A 20 -18.97 2.97 0.36
C ASP A 20 -18.62 4.42 0.76
N MET A 21 -18.22 5.25 -0.22
CA MET A 21 -18.00 6.68 0.00
C MET A 21 -19.26 7.42 0.43
N LEU A 22 -20.38 7.17 -0.24
CA LEU A 22 -21.66 7.82 0.06
C LEU A 22 -22.13 7.45 1.46
N ASP A 23 -22.11 6.16 1.80
CA ASP A 23 -22.53 5.67 3.11
C ASP A 23 -21.66 6.30 4.22
N TYR A 24 -20.33 6.34 4.04
CA TYR A 24 -19.42 6.95 5.00
C TYR A 24 -19.70 8.45 5.22
N ILE A 25 -20.03 9.19 4.17
CA ILE A 25 -20.36 10.62 4.27
C ILE A 25 -21.74 10.83 4.91
N MET A 26 -22.73 9.99 4.57
CA MET A 26 -24.08 10.06 5.16
C MET A 26 -24.06 9.79 6.67
N GLU A 27 -23.13 8.97 7.15
CA GLU A 27 -22.89 8.73 8.58
C GLU A 27 -22.15 9.88 9.30
N GLY A 28 -21.91 11.00 8.62
CA GLY A 28 -21.23 12.18 9.18
C GLY A 28 -19.71 12.15 9.05
N GLY A 29 -19.17 11.25 8.23
CA GLY A 29 -17.77 11.23 7.83
C GLY A 29 -17.41 12.36 6.86
N THR A 30 -16.10 12.51 6.59
CA THR A 30 -15.61 13.44 5.55
C THR A 30 -14.91 12.67 4.45
N LEU A 31 -14.88 13.22 3.23
CA LEU A 31 -14.19 12.60 2.09
C LEU A 31 -12.72 12.27 2.42
N ALA A 32 -12.03 13.16 3.13
CA ALA A 32 -10.64 12.96 3.54
C ALA A 32 -10.48 11.79 4.52
N ARG A 33 -11.42 11.64 5.47
CA ARG A 33 -11.42 10.51 6.41
C ARG A 33 -11.75 9.20 5.69
N TRP A 34 -12.75 9.21 4.82
CA TRP A 34 -13.07 8.05 3.98
C TRP A 34 -11.86 7.60 3.16
N TRP A 35 -11.18 8.52 2.46
CA TRP A 35 -9.99 8.16 1.69
C TRP A 35 -8.87 7.59 2.55
N ASN A 36 -8.69 8.13 3.77
CA ASN A 36 -7.75 7.54 4.75
C ASN A 36 -8.18 6.14 5.22
N GLU A 37 -9.48 5.87 5.36
CA GLU A 37 -9.97 4.51 5.63
C GLU A 37 -9.65 3.55 4.48
N GLN A 38 -9.79 3.97 3.23
CA GLN A 38 -9.40 3.15 2.07
C GLN A 38 -7.91 2.81 2.08
N ARG A 39 -7.06 3.80 2.37
CA ARG A 39 -5.61 3.61 2.57
C ARG A 39 -5.34 2.61 3.70
N MET A 40 -6.02 2.76 4.83
CA MET A 40 -5.87 1.86 5.97
C MET A 40 -6.35 0.44 5.67
N TRP A 41 -7.41 0.28 4.88
CA TRP A 41 -7.89 -1.02 4.43
C TRP A 41 -6.83 -1.76 3.61
N MET A 42 -6.21 -1.08 2.62
CA MET A 42 -5.09 -1.64 1.85
C MET A 42 -3.89 -1.97 2.73
N ILE A 43 -3.50 -1.06 3.63
CA ILE A 43 -2.38 -1.24 4.56
C ILE A 43 -2.60 -2.49 5.43
N LYS A 44 -3.79 -2.65 6.03
CA LYS A 44 -4.13 -3.83 6.85
C LYS A 44 -4.03 -5.12 6.03
N GLY A 45 -4.49 -5.10 4.78
CA GLY A 45 -4.43 -6.24 3.87
C GLY A 45 -3.01 -6.75 3.64
N VAL A 46 -2.08 -5.86 3.29
CA VAL A 46 -0.68 -6.22 2.98
C VAL A 46 0.23 -6.35 4.20
N SER A 47 -0.28 -6.04 5.40
CA SER A 47 0.48 -6.13 6.64
C SER A 47 -0.23 -6.97 7.69
N SER A 48 -1.06 -6.38 8.55
CA SER A 48 -1.63 -7.04 9.73
C SER A 48 -2.31 -8.37 9.40
N PHE A 49 -3.04 -8.47 8.29
CA PHE A 49 -3.68 -9.74 7.91
C PHE A 49 -2.67 -10.81 7.46
N LEU A 50 -1.63 -10.42 6.73
CA LEU A 50 -0.55 -11.34 6.35
C LEU A 50 0.19 -11.87 7.58
N PHE A 51 0.59 -10.97 8.49
CA PHE A 51 1.28 -11.36 9.73
C PHE A 51 0.37 -12.20 10.63
N GLY A 52 -0.90 -11.82 10.77
CA GLY A 52 -1.88 -12.58 11.56
C GLY A 52 -2.14 -13.98 11.00
N LEU A 53 -2.19 -14.14 9.67
CA LEU A 53 -2.32 -15.46 9.04
C LEU A 53 -1.10 -16.34 9.31
N VAL A 54 0.11 -15.78 9.13
CA VAL A 54 1.36 -16.50 9.40
C VAL A 54 1.43 -16.91 10.87
N GLU A 55 1.10 -15.99 11.78
CA GLU A 55 1.06 -16.27 13.22
C GLU A 55 0.06 -17.38 13.56
N PHE A 56 -1.17 -17.31 13.02
CA PHE A 56 -2.19 -18.35 13.21
C PHE A 56 -1.70 -19.73 12.75
N LEU A 57 -1.10 -19.82 11.56
CA LEU A 57 -0.58 -21.09 11.02
C LEU A 57 0.55 -21.65 11.89
N LEU A 58 1.48 -20.80 12.33
CA LEU A 58 2.62 -21.24 13.14
C LEU A 58 2.19 -21.69 14.54
N GLN A 59 1.18 -21.04 15.13
CA GLN A 59 0.54 -21.51 16.36
C GLN A 59 -0.18 -22.85 16.15
N HIS A 60 -0.94 -22.99 15.05
CA HIS A 60 -1.66 -24.21 14.74
C HIS A 60 -0.73 -25.41 14.53
N MET A 61 0.46 -25.18 13.96
CA MET A 61 1.53 -26.18 13.82
C MET A 61 2.33 -26.43 15.12
N GLY A 62 2.07 -25.67 16.20
CA GLY A 62 2.78 -25.81 17.47
C GLY A 62 4.22 -25.30 17.48
N ILE A 63 4.61 -24.47 16.50
CA ILE A 63 6.00 -23.99 16.33
C ILE A 63 6.37 -22.93 17.38
N PHE A 64 5.44 -22.04 17.73
CA PHE A 64 5.60 -21.12 18.86
C PHE A 64 4.24 -20.73 19.45
N ARG A 65 4.25 -20.14 20.65
CA ARG A 65 3.06 -19.55 21.29
C ARG A 65 3.14 -18.03 21.23
N SER A 66 2.09 -17.39 20.74
CA SER A 66 2.00 -15.93 20.75
C SER A 66 1.74 -15.40 22.16
N GLY A 67 2.32 -14.24 22.45
CA GLY A 67 2.08 -13.47 23.66
C GLY A 67 1.50 -12.10 23.31
N PHE A 68 0.65 -11.58 24.18
CA PHE A 68 0.13 -10.22 24.04
C PHE A 68 1.05 -9.25 24.77
N ASP A 69 1.69 -8.36 24.01
CA ASP A 69 2.51 -7.29 24.58
C ASP A 69 1.67 -6.01 24.75
N ILE A 70 1.72 -5.41 25.94
CA ILE A 70 0.94 -4.22 26.25
C ILE A 70 1.64 -3.01 25.64
N THR A 71 1.09 -2.48 24.56
CA THR A 71 1.61 -1.28 23.93
C THR A 71 1.30 -0.04 24.77
N SER A 72 2.31 0.80 25.00
CA SER A 72 2.14 2.07 25.70
C SER A 72 1.29 3.04 24.85
N LYS A 73 0.22 3.57 25.42
CA LYS A 73 -0.64 4.58 24.76
C LYS A 73 -0.17 6.02 24.99
N VAL A 74 1.00 6.20 25.60
CA VAL A 74 1.57 7.54 25.86
C VAL A 74 2.15 8.05 24.55
N ALA A 75 1.50 9.04 23.96
CA ALA A 75 2.01 9.78 22.81
C ALA A 75 2.68 11.06 23.30
N ASP A 76 3.87 11.37 22.77
CA ASP A 76 4.47 12.69 22.95
C ASP A 76 3.65 13.77 22.22
N ASP A 77 3.85 15.03 22.59
CA ASP A 77 3.10 16.16 22.03
C ASP A 77 3.24 16.29 20.50
N GLN A 78 4.39 15.92 19.93
CA GLN A 78 4.59 15.98 18.48
C GLN A 78 3.83 14.87 17.76
N THR A 79 3.85 13.65 18.31
CA THR A 79 3.06 12.51 17.82
C THR A 79 1.56 12.79 17.91
N ALA A 80 1.10 13.34 19.05
CA ALA A 80 -0.29 13.73 19.23
C ALA A 80 -0.72 14.84 18.24
N LYS A 81 0.17 15.81 17.97
CA LYS A 81 -0.07 16.87 16.97
C LYS A 81 -0.23 16.27 15.56
N ARG A 82 0.67 15.38 15.14
CA ARG A 82 0.59 14.71 13.82
C ARG A 82 -0.69 13.89 13.68
N TYR A 83 -1.07 13.16 14.72
CA TYR A 83 -2.32 12.40 14.76
C TYR A 83 -3.54 13.30 14.52
N ARG A 84 -3.64 14.44 15.23
CA ARG A 84 -4.75 15.41 15.04
C ARG A 84 -4.78 16.02 13.64
N GLN A 85 -3.64 16.10 12.97
CA GLN A 85 -3.52 16.60 11.59
C GLN A 85 -3.83 15.52 10.54
N GLY A 86 -4.07 14.26 10.94
CA GLY A 86 -4.31 13.16 10.01
C GLY A 86 -3.06 12.69 9.26
N VAL A 87 -1.87 12.97 9.81
CA VAL A 87 -0.59 12.57 9.24
C VAL A 87 -0.22 11.17 9.73
N PHE A 88 0.18 10.29 8.81
CA PHE A 88 0.57 8.92 9.13
C PHE A 88 1.88 8.88 9.94
N GLU A 89 1.89 8.06 10.98
CA GLU A 89 3.01 7.89 11.90
C GLU A 89 3.79 6.62 11.54
N PHE A 90 5.08 6.77 11.20
CA PHE A 90 5.95 5.67 10.78
C PHE A 90 7.25 5.59 11.60
N GLY A 91 7.43 6.45 12.61
CA GLY A 91 8.69 6.54 13.37
C GLY A 91 9.00 5.29 14.19
N VAL A 92 8.01 4.46 14.45
CA VAL A 92 8.17 3.21 15.20
C VAL A 92 8.85 2.15 14.33
N THR A 93 9.75 1.37 14.91
CA THR A 93 10.34 0.24 14.18
C THR A 93 9.34 -0.91 14.15
N SER A 94 8.80 -1.23 12.97
CA SER A 94 7.84 -2.33 12.78
C SER A 94 8.12 -3.10 11.49
N GLN A 95 8.06 -4.43 11.57
CA GLN A 95 8.19 -5.31 10.40
C GLN A 95 7.02 -5.14 9.42
N MET A 96 5.84 -4.74 9.91
CA MET A 96 4.68 -4.46 9.04
C MET A 96 4.96 -3.30 8.07
N PHE A 97 5.78 -2.31 8.47
CA PHE A 97 6.16 -1.22 7.58
C PHE A 97 7.03 -1.70 6.42
N PHE A 98 7.76 -2.81 6.57
CA PHE A 98 8.50 -3.39 5.46
C PHE A 98 7.57 -3.92 4.37
N THR A 99 6.52 -4.69 4.71
CA THR A 99 5.62 -5.24 3.69
C THR A 99 4.84 -4.14 2.97
N ILE A 100 4.39 -3.12 3.70
CA ILE A 100 3.71 -1.94 3.12
C ILE A 100 4.66 -1.19 2.18
N SER A 101 5.90 -0.93 2.61
CA SER A 101 6.88 -0.21 1.80
C SER A 101 7.29 -0.98 0.55
N ALA A 102 7.48 -2.30 0.68
CA ALA A 102 7.80 -3.16 -0.45
C ALA A 102 6.67 -3.18 -1.47
N ALA A 103 5.41 -3.33 -1.03
CA ALA A 103 4.25 -3.29 -1.91
C ALA A 103 4.14 -1.94 -2.65
N ALA A 104 4.35 -0.83 -1.93
CA ALA A 104 4.36 0.51 -2.52
C ALA A 104 5.45 0.63 -3.59
N VAL A 105 6.72 0.34 -3.25
CA VAL A 105 7.84 0.44 -4.20
C VAL A 105 7.66 -0.47 -5.41
N ILE A 106 7.23 -1.73 -5.23
CA ILE A 106 6.96 -2.64 -6.35
C ILE A 106 5.88 -2.05 -7.26
N SER A 107 4.79 -1.52 -6.68
CA SER A 107 3.70 -0.92 -7.46
C SER A 107 4.16 0.31 -8.23
N LEU A 108 5.04 1.12 -7.64
CA LEU A 108 5.65 2.27 -8.32
C LEU A 108 6.54 1.84 -9.49
N VAL A 109 7.42 0.85 -9.27
CA VAL A 109 8.28 0.31 -10.33
C VAL A 109 7.43 -0.29 -11.45
N ALA A 110 6.42 -1.09 -11.12
CA ALA A 110 5.50 -1.68 -12.08
C ALA A 110 4.76 -0.61 -12.91
N LEU A 111 4.28 0.46 -12.27
CA LEU A 111 3.62 1.58 -12.95
C LEU A 111 4.58 2.29 -13.92
N VAL A 112 5.80 2.60 -13.48
CA VAL A 112 6.79 3.29 -14.31
C VAL A 112 7.21 2.43 -15.50
N VAL A 113 7.58 1.17 -15.26
CA VAL A 113 7.97 0.23 -16.32
C VAL A 113 6.81 -0.01 -17.28
N GLY A 114 5.61 -0.23 -16.76
CA GLY A 114 4.41 -0.42 -17.56
C GLY A 114 4.08 0.78 -18.43
N ALA A 115 4.14 1.99 -17.86
CA ALA A 115 3.86 3.23 -18.60
C ALA A 115 4.88 3.45 -19.72
N VAL A 116 6.17 3.24 -19.43
CA VAL A 116 7.23 3.34 -20.43
C VAL A 116 7.03 2.33 -21.55
N ARG A 117 6.68 1.07 -21.24
CA ARG A 117 6.40 0.04 -22.25
C ARG A 117 5.20 0.42 -23.11
N ALA A 118 4.09 0.84 -22.50
CA ALA A 118 2.89 1.27 -23.21
C ALA A 118 3.15 2.46 -24.16
N MET A 119 4.01 3.40 -23.76
CA MET A 119 4.38 4.56 -24.58
C MET A 119 5.32 4.20 -25.73
N LEU A 120 6.31 3.34 -25.50
CA LEU A 120 7.38 3.06 -26.48
C LEU A 120 7.06 1.91 -27.43
N GLN A 121 6.35 0.88 -26.95
CA GLN A 121 6.11 -0.37 -27.69
C GLN A 121 4.65 -0.48 -28.17
N GLY A 122 3.79 0.46 -27.78
CA GLY A 122 2.35 0.35 -27.99
C GLY A 122 1.70 -0.58 -26.95
N GLY A 123 0.43 -0.94 -27.18
CA GLY A 123 -0.28 -1.86 -26.26
C GLY A 123 -0.83 -1.20 -24.99
N GLY A 124 -1.00 0.12 -24.97
CA GLY A 124 -1.60 0.84 -23.83
C GLY A 124 -2.98 0.30 -23.43
N ASP A 125 -3.80 -0.09 -24.42
CA ASP A 125 -5.12 -0.69 -24.17
C ASP A 125 -5.03 -2.07 -23.49
N GLU A 126 -4.03 -2.88 -23.84
CA GLU A 126 -3.80 -4.19 -23.22
C GLU A 126 -3.26 -4.07 -21.80
N MET A 127 -2.49 -3.00 -21.53
CA MET A 127 -1.91 -2.72 -20.21
C MET A 127 -2.79 -1.83 -19.33
N ALA A 128 -3.95 -1.39 -19.83
CA ALA A 128 -4.77 -0.36 -19.19
C ALA A 128 -5.18 -0.75 -17.76
N VAL A 129 -5.58 -2.00 -17.55
CA VAL A 129 -6.00 -2.49 -16.23
C VAL A 129 -4.81 -2.59 -15.28
N GLN A 130 -3.65 -3.08 -15.73
CA GLN A 130 -2.44 -3.15 -14.89
C GLN A 130 -1.95 -1.74 -14.51
N LEU A 131 -1.98 -0.79 -15.45
CA LEU A 131 -1.63 0.60 -15.19
C LEU A 131 -2.63 1.26 -14.22
N PHE A 132 -3.92 0.97 -14.37
CA PHE A 132 -4.94 1.45 -13.45
C PHE A 132 -4.73 0.92 -12.04
N ILE A 133 -4.54 -0.40 -11.87
CA ILE A 133 -4.35 -1.03 -10.55
C ILE A 133 -3.06 -0.51 -9.88
N SER A 134 -1.94 -0.54 -10.60
CA SER A 134 -0.66 -0.05 -10.06
C SER A 134 -0.71 1.44 -9.74
N GLY A 135 -1.35 2.25 -10.60
CA GLY A 135 -1.62 3.67 -10.35
C GLY A 135 -2.46 3.90 -9.10
N PHE A 136 -3.55 3.14 -8.95
CA PHE A 136 -4.42 3.22 -7.78
C PHE A 136 -3.68 2.91 -6.49
N VAL A 137 -2.85 1.87 -6.47
CA VAL A 137 -2.00 1.54 -5.31
C VAL A 137 -0.97 2.63 -5.05
N VAL A 138 -0.33 3.19 -6.08
CA VAL A 138 0.63 4.28 -5.95
C VAL A 138 0.01 5.52 -5.33
N VAL A 139 -1.17 5.96 -5.81
CA VAL A 139 -1.88 7.13 -5.26
C VAL A 139 -2.25 6.91 -3.79
N ASN A 140 -2.69 5.70 -3.44
CA ASN A 140 -3.03 5.37 -2.06
C ASN A 140 -1.81 5.18 -1.15
N SER A 141 -0.66 4.80 -1.73
CA SER A 141 0.61 4.68 -1.03
C SER A 141 1.35 6.01 -0.86
N TRP A 142 0.74 7.14 -1.24
CA TRP A 142 1.38 8.46 -1.09
C TRP A 142 1.97 8.74 0.31
N PRO A 143 1.25 8.51 1.42
CA PRO A 143 1.82 8.72 2.76
C PRO A 143 3.07 7.88 3.02
N VAL A 144 3.15 6.68 2.43
CA VAL A 144 4.30 5.78 2.56
C VAL A 144 5.51 6.39 1.86
N TYR A 145 5.38 6.85 0.62
CA TYR A 145 6.47 7.53 -0.10
C TYR A 145 6.92 8.80 0.61
N GLU A 146 5.96 9.59 1.09
CA GLU A 146 6.22 10.78 1.89
C GLU A 146 7.04 10.42 3.14
N GLY A 147 6.62 9.39 3.88
CA GLY A 147 7.31 8.88 5.06
C GLY A 147 8.70 8.31 4.76
N MET A 148 8.91 7.71 3.59
CA MET A 148 10.19 7.10 3.18
C MET A 148 11.22 8.14 2.73
N VAL A 149 10.82 9.10 1.90
CA VAL A 149 11.74 9.96 1.15
C VAL A 149 11.63 11.43 1.59
N LEU A 150 10.43 11.98 1.59
CA LEU A 150 10.20 13.43 1.69
C LEU A 150 10.28 13.96 3.13
N ARG A 151 9.88 13.15 4.12
CA ARG A 151 9.76 13.58 5.50
C ARG A 151 11.08 13.50 6.27
N SER A 152 11.34 14.47 7.15
CA SER A 152 12.53 14.51 8.01
C SER A 152 12.24 14.60 9.50
N ASP A 153 10.97 14.59 9.91
CA ASP A 153 10.55 14.64 11.31
C ASP A 153 10.64 13.27 12.00
N GLY A 154 10.30 13.23 13.30
CA GLY A 154 10.30 12.00 14.09
C GLY A 154 9.31 10.94 13.62
N GLY A 155 8.36 11.28 12.74
CA GLY A 155 7.46 10.31 12.16
C GLY A 155 8.01 9.60 10.94
N ARG A 156 9.14 10.03 10.38
CA ARG A 156 9.77 9.43 9.20
C ARG A 156 9.92 7.91 9.32
N MET A 157 9.71 7.22 8.21
CA MET A 157 9.97 5.78 8.12
C MET A 157 11.44 5.45 8.42
N PRO A 158 11.72 4.41 9.22
CA PRO A 158 13.08 4.00 9.53
C PRO A 158 13.91 3.76 8.26
N LYS A 159 15.10 4.36 8.19
CA LYS A 159 15.98 4.30 7.02
C LYS A 159 16.27 2.88 6.54
N ARG A 160 16.40 1.93 7.48
CA ARG A 160 16.62 0.50 7.18
C ARG A 160 15.47 -0.07 6.35
N ILE A 161 14.23 0.23 6.73
CA ILE A 161 13.03 -0.25 6.03
C ILE A 161 12.98 0.34 4.62
N THR A 162 13.25 1.64 4.49
CA THR A 162 13.33 2.32 3.19
C THR A 162 14.40 1.70 2.28
N LEU A 163 15.59 1.42 2.82
CA LEU A 163 16.67 0.76 2.07
C LEU A 163 16.24 -0.63 1.57
N PHE A 164 15.74 -1.50 2.45
CA PHE A 164 15.34 -2.85 2.07
C PHE A 164 14.17 -2.87 1.08
N ALA A 165 13.18 -1.99 1.26
CA ALA A 165 12.09 -1.85 0.29
C ALA A 165 12.61 -1.41 -1.09
N GLY A 166 13.58 -0.49 -1.12
CA GLY A 166 14.27 -0.09 -2.35
C GLY A 166 15.01 -1.25 -3.03
N LEU A 167 15.72 -2.08 -2.25
CA LEU A 167 16.40 -3.27 -2.77
C LEU A 167 15.41 -4.29 -3.35
N VAL A 168 14.26 -4.49 -2.69
CA VAL A 168 13.19 -5.35 -3.22
C VAL A 168 12.64 -4.81 -4.54
N GLY A 169 12.40 -3.50 -4.63
CA GLY A 169 11.98 -2.85 -5.87
C GLY A 169 13.00 -3.02 -7.00
N TYR A 170 14.28 -2.86 -6.69
CA TYR A 170 15.37 -3.06 -7.65
C TYR A 170 15.47 -4.52 -8.12
N ALA A 171 15.37 -5.49 -7.20
CA ALA A 171 15.35 -6.90 -7.55
C ALA A 171 14.14 -7.23 -8.44
N PHE A 172 12.96 -6.70 -8.11
CA PHE A 172 11.76 -6.86 -8.94
C PHE A 172 11.95 -6.29 -10.35
N PHE A 173 12.56 -5.10 -10.47
CA PHE A 173 12.90 -4.50 -11.76
C PHE A 173 13.83 -5.41 -12.58
N LEU A 174 14.91 -5.92 -11.98
CA LEU A 174 15.85 -6.81 -12.67
C LEU A 174 15.17 -8.11 -13.14
N MET A 175 14.32 -8.70 -12.31
CA MET A 175 13.54 -9.89 -12.70
C MET A 175 12.62 -9.60 -13.89
N ALA A 176 12.01 -8.40 -13.93
CA ALA A 176 11.14 -7.99 -15.03
C ALA A 176 11.90 -7.72 -16.35
N GLU A 177 13.18 -7.36 -16.27
CA GLU A 177 14.07 -7.27 -17.45
C GLU A 177 14.54 -8.65 -17.90
N LEU A 178 14.96 -9.52 -16.98
CA LEU A 178 15.37 -10.90 -17.31
C LEU A 178 14.24 -11.71 -17.94
N ALA A 179 13.01 -11.51 -17.49
CA ALA A 179 11.83 -12.16 -18.07
C ALA A 179 11.52 -11.72 -19.51
N LYS A 180 12.15 -10.64 -20.01
CA LYS A 180 12.01 -10.19 -21.39
C LYS A 180 12.95 -10.93 -22.35
N GLU A 181 14.04 -11.48 -21.84
CA GLU A 181 15.08 -12.15 -22.65
C GLU A 181 14.79 -13.63 -22.92
N ASN A 182 13.83 -14.23 -22.20
CA ASN A 182 13.35 -15.60 -22.39
C ASN A 182 12.02 -15.63 -23.15
#